data_AF-A0A2I0K1C6-F1
#
_entry.id   AF-A0A2I0K1C6-F1
#
_cell.length_a   1.000
_cell.length_b   1.000
_cell.length_c   1.000
_cell.angle_alpha   90.00
_cell.angle_beta   90.00
_cell.angle_gamma   90.00
#
_symmetry.space_group_name_H-M   'P 1'
#
loop_
_entity.id
_entity.type
_entity.pdbx_description
1 polymer ?
#
loop_
_entity_poly.entity_id
_entity_poly.type
_entity_poly.pdbx_seq_one_letter_code
_entity_poly.pdbx_strand_id
1 'polypeptide(L)'
;MSKKDDEGITINHLHRLNPRNVFAWNMKRLINTMRHGVLSTLDERIPSFTNKDESTTLIRSENEAKAAAKKIFQNVAKPESKYIYLEDLMRFMQEDEALKTMSLFE
;
A
#
# COMPACT_ATOMS: atom_id res chain seq x y z
N MET A 1 -15.99 -3.26 34.86
CA MET A 1 -14.91 -2.65 34.05
C MET A 1 -15.29 -2.76 32.58
N SER A 2 -15.54 -1.63 31.92
CA SER A 2 -15.97 -1.56 30.52
C SER A 2 -14.83 -2.01 29.60
N LYS A 3 -15.06 -3.07 28.82
CA LYS A 3 -14.20 -3.48 27.70
C LYS A 3 -14.22 -2.34 26.69
N LYS A 4 -13.11 -1.62 26.56
CA LYS A 4 -12.92 -0.70 25.45
C LYS A 4 -12.56 -1.58 24.26
N ASP A 5 -13.55 -1.81 23.42
CA ASP A 5 -13.36 -2.41 22.12
C ASP A 5 -12.30 -1.58 21.38
N ASP A 6 -11.16 -2.21 21.13
CA ASP A 6 -10.09 -1.66 20.31
C ASP A 6 -10.53 -1.80 18.84
N GLU A 7 -11.59 -1.07 18.51
CA GLU A 7 -12.15 -1.01 17.18
C GLU A 7 -11.13 -0.29 16.31
N GLY A 8 -10.34 -1.08 15.58
CA GLY A 8 -9.30 -0.59 14.69
C GLY A 8 -9.83 0.48 13.74
N ILE A 9 -9.00 1.46 13.41
CA ILE A 9 -9.40 2.55 12.51
C ILE A 9 -9.56 1.96 11.11
N THR A 10 -10.81 1.79 10.67
CA THR A 10 -11.10 1.38 9.29
C THR A 10 -10.72 2.50 8.33
N ILE A 11 -10.32 2.15 7.11
CA ILE A 11 -9.99 3.10 6.03
C ILE A 11 -11.10 4.15 5.81
N ASN A 12 -12.37 3.74 5.83
CA ASN A 12 -13.51 4.65 5.74
C ASN A 12 -13.59 5.65 6.91
N HIS A 13 -13.13 5.26 8.10
CA HIS A 13 -13.04 6.16 9.25
C HIS A 13 -11.94 7.20 9.02
N LEU A 14 -10.79 6.78 8.47
CA LEU A 14 -9.66 7.66 8.18
C LEU A 14 -10.00 8.71 7.11
N HIS A 15 -10.71 8.34 6.04
CA HIS A 15 -11.18 9.28 5.01
C HIS A 15 -12.12 10.36 5.55
N ARG A 16 -12.80 10.11 6.68
CA ARG A 16 -13.70 11.07 7.32
C ARG A 16 -13.00 11.96 8.35
N LEU A 17 -11.74 11.66 8.70
CA LEU A 17 -10.95 12.45 9.64
C LEU A 17 -10.24 13.59 8.90
N ASN A 18 -10.65 14.82 9.18
CA ASN A 18 -10.02 16.06 8.69
C ASN A 18 -9.33 16.76 9.88
N PRO A 19 -8.15 17.39 9.73
CA PRO A 19 -7.46 18.13 10.80
C PRO A 19 -8.31 19.13 11.61
N ARG A 20 -9.47 19.58 11.09
CA ARG A 20 -10.43 20.42 11.84
C ARG A 20 -11.35 19.67 12.82
N ASN A 21 -11.50 18.35 12.67
CA ASN A 21 -12.52 17.56 13.39
C ASN A 21 -11.93 16.37 14.18
N VAL A 22 -10.60 16.32 14.34
CA VAL A 22 -9.92 15.23 15.03
C VAL A 22 -9.51 15.71 16.42
N PHE A 23 -10.00 15.07 17.48
CA PHE A 23 -9.54 15.33 18.84
C PHE A 23 -8.02 15.14 18.94
N ALA A 24 -7.33 16.02 19.69
CA ALA A 24 -5.87 16.00 19.83
C ALA A 24 -5.30 14.64 20.27
N TRP A 25 -6.07 13.88 21.05
CA TRP A 25 -5.70 12.52 21.47
C TRP A 25 -5.64 11.52 20.31
N ASN A 26 -6.57 11.61 19.36
CA ASN A 26 -6.60 10.72 18.19
C ASN A 26 -5.43 11.02 17.24
N MET A 27 -5.05 12.29 17.09
CA MET A 27 -3.83 12.68 16.35
C MET A 27 -2.56 12.22 17.06
N LYS A 28 -2.47 12.39 18.39
CA LYS A 28 -1.33 11.90 19.18
C LYS A 28 -1.17 10.38 19.06
N ARG A 29 -2.28 9.65 19.09
CA ARG A 29 -2.29 8.20 18.91
C ARG A 29 -1.88 7.82 17.48
N LEU A 30 -2.45 8.47 16.46
CA LEU A 30 -2.09 8.23 15.06
C LEU A 30 -0.60 8.50 14.79
N ILE A 31 -0.06 9.61 15.29
CA ILE A 31 1.36 9.97 15.16
C ILE A 31 2.23 8.95 15.91
N ASN A 32 1.83 8.52 17.10
CA ASN A 32 2.57 7.48 17.83
C ASN A 32 2.53 6.13 17.09
N THR A 33 1.41 5.77 16.48
CA THR A 33 1.29 4.56 15.65
C THR A 33 2.14 4.68 14.38
N MET A 34 2.21 5.84 13.72
CA MET A 34 3.09 6.04 12.56
C MET A 34 4.58 6.11 12.95
N ARG A 35 4.89 6.68 14.12
CA ARG A 35 6.27 6.90 14.58
C ARG A 35 6.88 5.65 15.24
N HIS A 36 6.07 4.83 15.89
CA HIS A 36 6.54 3.65 16.65
C HIS A 36 5.92 2.33 16.19
N GLY A 37 4.86 2.36 15.38
CA GLY A 37 4.29 1.16 14.79
C GLY A 37 5.05 0.77 13.54
N VAL A 38 5.86 -0.28 13.65
CA VAL A 38 6.12 -1.17 12.52
C VAL A 38 4.76 -1.56 11.96
N LEU A 39 4.58 -1.40 10.66
CA LEU A 39 3.35 -1.64 9.90
C LEU A 39 2.74 -3.02 10.21
N SER A 40 1.92 -3.12 11.28
CA SER A 40 1.04 -4.27 11.51
C SER A 40 -0.23 -4.17 10.66
N THR A 41 -0.19 -3.36 9.59
CA THR A 41 -1.22 -3.32 8.56
C THR A 41 -0.98 -4.50 7.62
N LEU A 42 -1.90 -5.47 7.66
CA LEU A 42 -2.20 -6.46 6.61
C LEU A 42 -1.64 -7.88 6.77
N ASP A 43 -0.67 -8.15 7.64
CA ASP A 43 0.00 -9.46 7.68
C ASP A 43 -0.89 -10.62 8.19
N GLU A 44 -1.82 -10.37 9.12
CA GLU A 44 -2.55 -11.48 9.77
C GLU A 44 -3.68 -12.11 8.94
N ARG A 45 -3.93 -11.66 7.70
CA ARG A 45 -5.08 -12.15 6.90
C ARG A 45 -4.78 -12.56 5.46
N ILE A 46 -3.52 -12.58 5.03
CA ILE A 46 -3.18 -13.23 3.76
C ILE A 46 -2.73 -14.64 4.10
N PRO A 47 -3.54 -15.69 3.87
CA PRO A 47 -3.03 -17.05 3.97
C PRO A 47 -1.86 -17.19 3.01
N SER A 48 -0.67 -17.34 3.59
CA SER A 48 0.59 -17.83 3.04
C SER A 48 0.53 -18.42 1.63
N PHE A 49 0.41 -17.56 0.63
CA PHE A 49 0.72 -17.93 -0.75
C PHE A 49 2.20 -17.67 -0.98
N THR A 50 2.95 -18.75 -0.80
CA THR A 50 4.32 -18.96 -1.23
C THR A 50 5.41 -18.30 -0.40
N ASN A 51 6.15 -19.18 0.27
CA ASN A 51 7.49 -18.99 0.81
C ASN A 51 8.42 -18.33 -0.22
N LYS A 52 8.41 -17.00 -0.28
CA LYS A 52 9.39 -16.25 -1.05
C LYS A 52 9.84 -15.06 -0.22
N ASP A 53 10.66 -15.38 0.77
CA ASP A 53 11.67 -14.50 1.37
C ASP A 53 11.23 -13.03 1.55
N GLU A 54 10.84 -12.66 2.77
CA GLU A 54 10.68 -11.26 3.21
C GLU A 54 11.92 -10.40 2.89
N SER A 55 13.08 -11.02 2.68
CA SER A 55 14.31 -10.38 2.23
C SER A 55 14.24 -9.81 0.80
N THR A 56 13.26 -10.21 -0.03
CA THR A 56 13.08 -9.70 -1.39
C THR A 56 12.36 -8.34 -1.49
N THR A 57 11.88 -7.80 -0.36
CA THR A 57 11.13 -6.53 -0.33
C THR A 57 12.02 -5.30 -0.17
N LEU A 58 13.28 -5.47 0.24
CA LEU A 58 14.21 -4.38 0.50
C LEU A 58 15.14 -4.16 -0.69
N ILE A 59 15.07 -2.98 -1.30
CA ILE A 59 16.03 -2.54 -2.33
C ILE A 59 17.29 -2.03 -1.63
N ARG A 60 18.41 -2.73 -1.77
CA ARG A 60 19.71 -2.35 -1.17
C ARG A 60 20.75 -1.94 -2.21
N SER A 61 20.47 -2.19 -3.49
CA SER A 61 21.33 -1.81 -4.61
C SER A 61 20.55 -1.42 -5.85
N GLU A 62 21.19 -0.70 -6.77
CA GLU A 62 20.61 -0.35 -8.07
C GLU A 62 20.21 -1.59 -8.90
N ASN A 63 21.02 -2.65 -8.84
CA ASN A 63 20.74 -3.90 -9.55
C ASN A 63 19.48 -4.59 -9.02
N GLU A 64 19.28 -4.61 -7.71
CA GLU A 64 18.05 -5.09 -7.08
C GLU A 64 16.86 -4.22 -7.45
N ALA A 65 17.03 -2.89 -7.47
CA ALA A 65 15.98 -1.95 -7.89
C ALA A 65 15.51 -2.25 -9.32
N LYS A 66 16.45 -2.44 -10.25
CA LYS A 66 16.16 -2.81 -11.65
C LYS A 66 15.46 -4.15 -11.76
N ALA A 67 15.92 -5.16 -11.00
CA ALA A 67 15.30 -6.48 -10.99
C ALA A 67 13.87 -6.44 -10.44
N ALA A 68 13.64 -5.69 -9.35
CA ALA A 68 12.33 -5.48 -8.76
C ALA A 68 11.39 -4.73 -9.72
N ALA A 69 11.87 -3.65 -10.34
CA ALA A 69 11.11 -2.90 -11.35
C ALA A 69 10.70 -3.79 -12.52
N LYS A 70 11.63 -4.62 -13.03
CA LYS A 70 11.33 -5.57 -14.12
C LYS A 70 10.26 -6.59 -13.71
N LYS A 71 10.33 -7.10 -12.48
CA LYS A 71 9.34 -8.05 -11.95
C LYS A 71 7.97 -7.40 -11.81
N ILE A 72 7.90 -6.17 -11.32
CA ILE A 72 6.65 -5.39 -11.23
C ILE A 72 6.08 -5.19 -12.63
N PHE A 73 6.90 -4.74 -13.58
CA PHE A 73 6.47 -4.53 -14.97
C PHE A 73 5.87 -5.79 -15.58
N GLN A 74 6.52 -6.94 -15.42
CA GLN A 74 6.03 -8.22 -15.94
C GLN A 74 4.74 -8.71 -15.27
N ASN A 75 4.50 -8.33 -14.02
CA ASN A 75 3.27 -8.67 -13.32
C ASN A 75 2.09 -7.78 -13.74
N VAL A 76 2.37 -6.52 -14.09
CA VAL A 76 1.34 -5.54 -14.47
C VAL A 76 1.01 -5.67 -15.96
N ALA A 77 2.03 -5.60 -16.82
CA ALA A 77 1.85 -5.61 -18.26
C ALA A 77 1.45 -7.00 -18.78
N LYS A 78 0.72 -7.04 -19.90
CA LYS A 78 0.42 -8.30 -20.58
C LYS A 78 1.69 -9.03 -21.01
N PRO A 79 1.68 -10.37 -21.09
CA PRO A 79 2.78 -11.14 -21.65
C PRO A 79 3.21 -10.56 -23.01
N GLU A 80 4.51 -10.41 -23.20
CA GLU A 80 5.13 -9.84 -24.42
C GLU A 80 4.80 -8.37 -24.71
N SER A 81 4.10 -7.67 -23.81
CA SER A 81 3.90 -6.24 -23.95
C SER A 81 5.17 -5.45 -23.65
N LYS A 82 5.40 -4.41 -24.45
CA LYS A 82 6.50 -3.45 -24.24
C LYS A 82 6.13 -2.30 -23.31
N TYR A 83 4.84 -2.08 -23.08
CA TYR A 83 4.32 -0.98 -22.28
C TYR A 83 3.24 -1.45 -21.31
N ILE A 84 3.02 -0.67 -20.27
CA ILE A 84 1.85 -0.80 -19.38
C ILE A 84 0.75 0.09 -19.96
N TYR A 85 -0.41 -0.47 -20.20
CA TYR A 85 -1.59 0.29 -20.66
C TYR A 85 -2.53 0.60 -19.50
N LEU A 86 -3.48 1.52 -19.73
CA LEU A 86 -4.44 1.92 -18.71
C LEU A 86 -5.23 0.71 -18.18
N GLU A 87 -5.62 -0.21 -19.06
CA GLU A 87 -6.38 -1.41 -18.71
C GLU A 87 -5.58 -2.38 -17.84
N ASP A 88 -4.25 -2.31 -17.90
CA ASP A 88 -3.37 -3.12 -17.06
C ASP A 88 -3.35 -2.56 -15.64
N LEU A 89 -3.34 -1.24 -15.48
CA LEU A 89 -3.39 -0.55 -14.17
C LEU A 89 -4.76 -0.68 -13.51
N MET A 90 -5.85 -0.59 -14.28
CA MET A 90 -7.23 -0.71 -13.78
C MET A 90 -7.55 -2.06 -13.12
N ARG A 91 -6.68 -3.06 -13.26
CA ARG A 91 -6.77 -4.35 -12.53
C ARG A 91 -6.37 -4.23 -11.07
N PHE A 92 -5.59 -3.21 -10.72
CA PHE A 92 -5.00 -3.04 -9.40
C PHE A 92 -5.49 -1.78 -8.67
N MET A 93 -6.10 -0.82 -9.38
CA MET A 93 -6.58 0.44 -8.82
C MET A 93 -7.82 0.95 -9.55
N GLN A 94 -8.52 1.93 -8.96
CA GLN A 94 -9.71 2.52 -9.59
C GLN A 94 -9.35 3.35 -10.82
N GLU A 95 -10.32 3.56 -11.72
CA GLU A 95 -10.11 4.29 -12.98
C GLU A 95 -9.48 5.68 -12.76
N ASP A 96 -10.00 6.45 -11.81
CA ASP A 96 -9.48 7.78 -11.47
C ASP A 96 -8.02 7.76 -11.00
N GLU A 97 -7.64 6.70 -10.28
CA GLU A 97 -6.28 6.50 -9.78
C GLU A 97 -5.35 6.01 -10.90
N ALA A 98 -5.84 5.13 -11.78
CA ALA A 98 -5.11 4.64 -12.94
C ALA A 98 -4.80 5.78 -13.92
N LEU A 99 -5.78 6.65 -14.19
CA LEU A 99 -5.61 7.83 -15.04
C LEU A 99 -4.59 8.81 -14.46
N LYS A 100 -4.66 9.10 -13.16
CA LYS A 100 -3.65 9.93 -12.48
C LYS A 100 -2.27 9.29 -12.56
N THR A 101 -2.18 7.98 -12.37
CA THR A 101 -0.91 7.23 -12.44
C THR A 101 -0.31 7.30 -13.83
N MET A 102 -1.09 7.14 -14.89
CA MET A 102 -0.62 7.27 -16.27
C MET A 102 -0.01 8.66 -16.54
N SER A 103 -0.53 9.71 -15.90
CA SER A 103 0.01 11.08 -16.06
C SER A 103 1.35 11.33 -15.35
N LEU A 104 1.81 10.39 -14.49
CA LEU A 104 3.08 10.52 -13.79
C LEU A 104 4.28 10.04 -14.61
N PHE A 105 4.03 9.34 -15.72
CA PHE A 105 5.05 8.74 -16.56
C PHE A 105 4.98 9.35 -17.97
N GLU A 106 6.16 9.65 -18.55
CA GLU A 106 6.31 10.14 -19.94
C GLU A 106 6.37 9.01 -20.96
#